data_AF-X1TC65-F1
#
_entry.id   AF-X1TC65-F1
#
_cell.length_a   1.000
_cell.length_b   1.000
_cell.length_c   1.000
_cell.angle_alpha   90.00
_cell.angle_beta   90.00
_cell.angle_gamma   90.00
#
_symmetry.space_group_name_H-M   'P 1'
#
loop_
_entity.id
_entity.type
_entity.pdbx_description
1 polymer ?
#
loop_
_entity_poly.entity_id
_entity_poly.type
_entity_poly.pdbx_seq_one_letter_code
_entity_poly.pdbx_strand_id
1 'polypeptide(L)'
;SRAFYEGVYYKLQFWPTLDRYRIYKQTELIDDTILKDIDLFNTNFTDNNLYFYPNGVPGQGGTVTLKNKRGKVLYVIMTPVTARVRVSPEPPENW
;
A
#
# COMPACT_ATOMS: atom_id res chain seq x y z
N SER A 1 3.81 11.58 1.39
CA SER A 1 4.17 13.01 1.41
C SER A 1 3.10 13.91 0.78
N ARG A 2 2.57 13.60 -0.42
CA ARG A 2 1.55 14.44 -1.10
C ARG A 2 0.35 14.84 -0.24
N ALA A 3 -0.25 13.90 0.48
CA ALA A 3 -1.40 14.19 1.35
C ALA A 3 -1.16 15.35 2.35
N PHE A 4 0.02 15.36 2.98
CA PHE A 4 0.41 16.40 3.93
C PHE A 4 0.62 17.76 3.25
N TYR A 5 1.37 17.78 2.15
CA TYR A 5 1.68 19.03 1.44
C TYR A 5 0.47 19.65 0.74
N GLU A 6 -0.44 18.83 0.23
CA GLU A 6 -1.61 19.29 -0.51
C GLU A 6 -2.84 19.49 0.39
N GLY A 7 -2.76 19.14 1.67
CA GLY A 7 -3.84 19.32 2.63
C GLY A 7 -5.09 18.46 2.36
N VAL A 8 -4.97 17.42 1.53
CA VAL A 8 -6.08 16.52 1.17
C VAL A 8 -5.71 15.06 1.37
N TYR A 9 -6.70 14.18 1.57
CA TYR A 9 -6.43 12.76 1.74
C TYR A 9 -6.14 12.08 0.40
N TYR A 10 -5.30 11.05 0.47
CA TYR A 10 -5.04 10.13 -0.63
C TYR A 10 -5.46 8.73 -0.22
N LYS A 11 -5.93 7.94 -1.18
CA LYS A 11 -6.29 6.54 -0.97
C LYS A 11 -5.54 5.67 -1.97
N LEU A 12 -4.82 4.67 -1.47
CA LEU A 12 -4.36 3.54 -2.27
C LEU A 12 -5.42 2.45 -2.17
N GLN A 13 -5.87 1.96 -3.32
CA GLN A 13 -6.76 0.81 -3.40
C GLN A 13 -6.04 -0.32 -4.12
N PHE A 14 -5.93 -1.46 -3.45
CA PHE A 14 -5.24 -2.64 -3.94
C PHE A 14 -6.25 -3.63 -4.54
N TRP A 15 -5.87 -4.23 -5.66
CA TRP A 15 -6.64 -5.26 -6.37
C TRP A 15 -5.75 -6.48 -6.58
N PRO A 16 -5.57 -7.34 -5.55
CA PRO A 16 -4.70 -8.52 -5.62
C PRO A 16 -4.98 -9.44 -6.80
N THR A 17 -6.25 -9.68 -7.13
CA THR A 17 -6.67 -10.55 -8.23
C THR A 17 -6.32 -10.01 -9.63
N LEU A 18 -5.93 -8.75 -9.73
CA LEU A 18 -5.59 -8.07 -10.97
C LEU A 18 -4.14 -7.57 -10.98
N ASP A 19 -3.35 -7.91 -9.96
CA ASP A 19 -1.99 -7.41 -9.74
C ASP A 19 -1.88 -5.89 -9.90
N ARG A 20 -2.84 -5.17 -9.34
CA ARG A 20 -3.06 -3.75 -9.62
C ARG A 20 -3.23 -2.96 -8.34
N TYR A 21 -2.79 -1.71 -8.36
CA TYR A 21 -3.24 -0.72 -7.39
C TYR A 21 -3.61 0.59 -8.08
N ARG A 22 -4.48 1.35 -7.43
CA ARG A 22 -4.91 2.68 -7.86
C ARG A 22 -4.64 3.68 -6.76
N ILE A 23 -4.31 4.91 -7.15
CA ILE A 23 -4.17 6.03 -6.25
C ILE A 23 -5.27 7.04 -6.55
N TYR A 24 -6.01 7.41 -5.51
CA TYR A 24 -7.01 8.45 -5.56
C TYR A 24 -6.56 9.65 -4.75
N LYS A 25 -6.77 10.85 -5.28
CA LYS A 25 -6.75 12.11 -4.53
C LYS A 25 -8.20 12.46 -4.23
N GLN A 26 -8.59 12.42 -2.95
CA GLN A 26 -10.01 12.43 -2.57
C GLN A 26 -10.81 11.35 -3.34
N THR A 27 -11.68 11.75 -4.27
CA THR A 27 -12.47 10.88 -5.15
C THR A 27 -11.90 10.75 -6.57
N GLU A 28 -10.93 11.58 -6.94
CA GLU A 28 -10.32 11.62 -8.27
C GLU A 28 -9.28 10.51 -8.41
N LEU A 29 -9.40 9.68 -9.44
CA LEU A 29 -8.37 8.71 -9.81
C LEU A 29 -7.18 9.44 -10.45
N ILE A 30 -6.01 9.38 -9.82
CA ILE A 30 -4.82 10.09 -10.31
C ILE A 30 -3.73 9.14 -10.82
N ASP A 31 -3.77 7.87 -10.43
CA ASP A 31 -2.83 6.87 -10.91
C ASP A 31 -3.45 5.47 -10.88
N ASP A 32 -3.05 4.65 -11.84
CA ASP A 32 -3.59 3.34 -12.10
C ASP A 32 -2.49 2.42 -12.63
N THR A 33 -1.92 1.61 -11.73
CA THR A 33 -0.73 0.81 -12.01
C THR A 33 -1.05 -0.68 -11.95
N ILE A 34 -0.73 -1.39 -13.03
CA ILE A 34 -0.70 -2.85 -13.09
C ILE A 34 0.76 -3.30 -12.97
N LEU A 35 1.02 -4.17 -12.01
CA LEU A 35 2.32 -4.78 -11.79
C LEU A 35 2.56 -5.86 -12.85
N LYS A 36 3.68 -5.76 -13.55
CA LYS A 36 4.12 -6.76 -14.52
C LYS A 36 5.15 -7.66 -13.87
N ASP A 37 5.00 -8.97 -14.04
CA ASP A 37 5.91 -10.01 -13.53
C ASP A 37 6.06 -10.08 -12.00
N ILE A 38 5.17 -9.38 -11.28
CA ILE A 38 5.06 -9.37 -9.82
C ILE A 38 3.59 -9.56 -9.47
N ASP A 39 3.32 -10.56 -8.66
CA ASP A 39 2.02 -10.81 -8.08
C ASP A 39 1.82 -9.89 -6.86
N LEU A 40 0.73 -9.12 -6.86
CA LEU A 40 0.23 -8.42 -5.67
C LEU A 40 -0.45 -9.45 -4.77
N PHE A 41 0.35 -10.35 -4.19
CA PHE A 41 -0.13 -11.59 -3.59
C PHE A 41 -1.19 -11.41 -2.49
N ASN A 42 -1.00 -10.43 -1.60
CA ASN A 42 -1.97 -10.15 -0.53
C ASN A 42 -1.81 -8.73 0.04
N THR A 43 -2.88 -8.21 0.65
CA THR A 43 -2.81 -7.09 1.59
C THR A 43 -3.63 -7.38 2.83
N ASN A 44 -3.23 -6.87 3.99
CA ASN A 44 -4.03 -6.98 5.22
C ASN A 44 -4.71 -5.65 5.61
N PHE A 45 -4.79 -4.70 4.67
CA PHE A 45 -5.51 -3.46 4.89
C PHE A 45 -7.01 -3.70 4.81
N THR A 46 -7.79 -3.05 5.69
CA THR A 46 -9.25 -3.07 5.64
C THR A 46 -9.76 -2.75 4.23
N ASP A 47 -10.58 -3.64 3.67
CA ASP A 47 -11.15 -3.57 2.33
C ASP A 47 -10.11 -3.33 1.21
N ASN A 48 -8.85 -3.75 1.42
CA ASN A 48 -7.73 -3.48 0.52
C ASN A 48 -7.49 -1.97 0.27
N ASN A 49 -7.78 -1.11 1.25
CA ASN A 49 -7.59 0.34 1.15
C ASN A 49 -6.59 0.86 2.19
N LEU A 50 -5.66 1.70 1.75
CA LEU A 50 -4.78 2.47 2.65
C LEU A 50 -4.97 3.96 2.41
N TYR A 51 -5.41 4.66 3.46
CA TYR A 51 -5.61 6.11 3.43
C TYR A 51 -4.41 6.83 4.02
N PHE A 52 -4.03 7.96 3.41
CA PHE A 52 -3.10 8.93 3.96
C PHE A 52 -3.84 10.24 4.17
N TYR A 53 -3.88 10.71 5.41
CA TYR A 53 -4.60 11.92 5.77
C TYR A 53 -3.71 13.17 5.68
N PRO A 54 -4.32 14.39 5.63
CA PRO A 54 -3.58 15.65 5.59
C PRO A 54 -2.63 15.88 6.77
N ASN A 55 -2.83 15.20 7.89
CA ASN A 55 -1.93 15.26 9.04
C ASN A 55 -0.63 14.43 8.86
N GLY A 56 -0.44 13.82 7.69
CA GLY A 56 0.74 13.00 7.37
C GLY A 56 0.68 11.57 7.92
N VAL A 57 -0.37 11.22 8.67
CA VAL A 57 -0.52 9.91 9.32
C VAL A 57 -1.34 8.99 8.40
N PRO A 58 -0.88 7.75 8.13
CA PRO A 58 -1.69 6.75 7.46
C PRO A 58 -2.84 6.30 8.37
N GLY A 59 -4.00 6.01 7.81
CA GLY A 59 -5.18 5.58 8.57
C GLY A 59 -5.02 4.26 9.30
N GLN A 60 -4.03 3.44 8.89
CA GLN A 60 -3.72 2.16 9.52
C GLN A 60 -2.29 1.73 9.21
N GLY A 61 -1.80 0.77 10.01
CA GLY A 61 -0.65 -0.05 9.66
C GLY A 61 -1.05 -1.19 8.75
N GLY A 62 -0.07 -1.91 8.23
CA GLY A 62 -0.34 -3.12 7.46
C GLY A 62 0.78 -3.44 6.50
N THR A 63 0.53 -4.44 5.65
CA THR A 63 1.53 -5.06 4.80
C THR A 63 0.93 -5.36 3.44
N VAL A 64 1.68 -4.99 2.40
CA VAL A 64 1.50 -5.55 1.05
C VAL A 64 2.51 -6.66 0.87
N THR A 65 2.04 -7.84 0.47
CA THR A 65 2.89 -8.98 0.11
C THR A 65 3.04 -9.03 -1.39
N LEU A 66 4.28 -8.96 -1.86
CA LEU A 66 4.63 -9.07 -3.27
C LEU A 66 5.35 -10.38 -3.49
N LYS A 67 5.01 -11.09 -4.57
CA LYS A 67 5.67 -12.34 -4.94
C LYS A 67 6.06 -12.27 -6.41
N ASN A 68 7.26 -12.72 -6.76
CA ASN A 68 7.62 -12.85 -8.17
C ASN A 68 7.39 -14.28 -8.68
N LYS A 69 7.48 -14.45 -10.00
CA LYS A 69 7.35 -15.76 -10.66
C LYS A 69 8.34 -16.84 -10.19
N ARG A 70 9.44 -16.44 -9.56
CA ARG A 70 10.45 -17.34 -8.98
C ARG A 70 10.16 -17.73 -7.53
N GLY A 71 9.04 -17.28 -6.98
CA GLY A 71 8.63 -17.55 -5.61
C GLY A 71 9.30 -16.65 -4.55
N LYS A 72 10.12 -15.68 -4.94
CA LYS A 72 10.70 -14.71 -4.00
C LYS A 72 9.60 -13.79 -3.50
N VAL A 73 9.52 -13.64 -2.18
CA VAL A 73 8.54 -12.80 -1.50
C VAL A 73 9.21 -11.55 -0.94
N LEU A 74 8.51 -10.42 -1.03
CA LEU A 74 8.86 -9.18 -0.34
C LEU A 74 7.62 -8.63 0.36
N TYR A 75 7.85 -8.04 1.53
CA TYR A 75 6.83 -7.41 2.36
C TYR A 75 7.08 -5.90 2.37
N VAL A 76 6.11 -5.13 1.88
CA VAL A 76 6.07 -3.67 2.03
C VAL A 76 5.26 -3.38 3.28
N ILE A 77 5.93 -2.99 4.35
CA ILE A 77 5.38 -2.89 5.69
C ILE A 77 5.21 -1.41 6.04
N MET A 78 3.96 -1.04 6.32
CA MET A 78 3.54 0.26 6.82
C MET A 78 3.40 0.20 8.34
N THR A 79 4.20 0.97 9.07
CA THR A 79 3.98 1.17 10.50
C THR A 79 3.06 2.37 10.72
N PRO A 80 1.98 2.22 11.50
CA PRO A 80 1.05 3.32 11.77
C PRO A 80 1.75 4.44 12.55
N VAL A 81 1.11 5.61 12.60
CA VAL A 81 1.55 6.83 13.32
C VAL A 81 2.79 7.50 12.73
N THR A 82 3.88 6.76 12.53
CA THR A 82 5.14 7.30 11.99
C THR A 82 5.18 7.42 10.47
N ALA A 83 4.18 6.85 9.79
CA ALA A 83 4.12 6.77 8.32
C ALA A 83 5.35 6.11 7.68
N ARG A 84 6.15 5.37 8.45
CA ARG A 84 7.36 4.73 7.96
C ARG A 84 6.98 3.51 7.12
N VAL A 85 7.52 3.48 5.90
CA VAL A 85 7.43 2.34 5.00
C VAL A 85 8.79 1.67 4.95
N ARG A 86 8.81 0.34 5.10
CA ARG A 86 10.01 -0.47 4.88
C ARG A 86 9.70 -1.64 3.96
N VAL A 87 10.73 -2.12 3.25
CA VAL A 87 10.66 -3.33 2.42
C VAL A 87 11.54 -4.38 3.05
N SER A 88 11.03 -5.61 3.17
CA SER A 88 11.72 -6.71 3.86
C SER A 88 11.51 -8.03 3.14
N PRO A 89 12.51 -8.93 3.05
CA PRO A 89 12.29 -10.32 2.64
C PRO A 89 11.68 -11.18 3.76
N GLU A 90 11.73 -10.70 5.00
CA GLU A 90 11.15 -11.34 6.18
C GLU A 90 9.79 -10.73 6.53
N PRO A 91 8.80 -11.55 6.95
CA PRO A 91 7.51 -11.05 7.39
C PRO A 91 7.64 -10.16 8.64
N PRO A 92 6.69 -9.25 8.90
CA PRO A 92 6.63 -8.53 10.18
C PRO A 92 6.49 -9.49 11.37
N GLU A 93 7.13 -9.13 12.49
CA GLU A 93 7.31 -10.00 13.67
C GLU A 93 6.00 -10.50 14.32
N ASN A 94 4.88 -9.79 14.14
CA ASN A 94 3.58 -10.11 14.76
C ASN A 94 2.45 -10.20 13.70
N TRP A 95 2.58 -11.14 12.76
CA TRP A 95 1.61 -11.34 11.68
C TRP A 95 0.26 -11.86 12.20
#